data_AF-A0A961S611-F1
#
_entry.id   AF-A0A961S611-F1
#
_cell.length_a   1.000
_cell.length_b   1.000
_cell.length_c   1.000
_cell.angle_alpha   90.00
_cell.angle_beta   90.00
_cell.angle_gamma   90.00
#
_symmetry.space_group_name_H-M   'P 1'
#
loop_
_entity.id
_entity.type
_entity.pdbx_description
1 polymer ?
#
loop_
_entity_poly.entity_id
_entity_poly.type
_entity_poly.pdbx_seq_one_letter_code
_entity_poly.pdbx_strand_id
1 'polypeptide(L)'
;MTRLIDGLINLLARIPHSLIALIGRLSIGLVFWNSGRTKVDGWNIFHVNDKTLFLFKEEYKLPVVPPELAALGAQIAEHVLPVLLIIGLATRFSALGLLIMTLVIE
;
A
#
# COMPACT_ATOMS: atom_id res chain seq x y z
N MET A 1 -9.51 -41.28 3.80
CA MET A 1 -9.79 -39.82 3.74
C MET A 1 -8.92 -39.05 4.73
N THR A 2 -8.91 -39.39 6.02
CA THR A 2 -8.07 -38.75 7.06
C THR A 2 -6.57 -38.73 6.74
N ARG A 3 -5.96 -39.86 6.36
CA ARG A 3 -4.52 -39.93 6.00
C ARG A 3 -4.10 -38.98 4.87
N LEU A 4 -5.02 -38.68 3.95
CA LEU A 4 -4.76 -37.80 2.80
C LEU A 4 -4.79 -36.33 3.24
N ILE A 5 -5.73 -36.00 4.13
CA ILE A 5 -5.82 -34.67 4.77
C ILE A 5 -4.60 -34.43 5.66
N ASP A 6 -4.22 -35.40 6.48
CA ASP A 6 -3.05 -35.29 7.37
C ASP A 6 -1.73 -35.14 6.57
N GLY A 7 -1.63 -35.84 5.43
CA GLY A 7 -0.52 -35.68 4.50
C GLY A 7 -0.44 -34.27 3.91
N LEU A 8 -1.59 -33.69 3.53
CA LEU A 8 -1.66 -32.33 3.00
C LEU A 8 -1.31 -31.28 4.06
N ILE A 9 -1.82 -31.42 5.29
CA ILE A 9 -1.52 -30.51 6.40
C ILE A 9 -0.01 -30.52 6.68
N ASN A 10 0.61 -31.69 6.74
CA ASN A 10 2.06 -31.81 6.98
C ASN A 10 2.90 -31.21 5.83
N LEU A 11 2.41 -31.27 4.60
CA LEU A 11 3.07 -30.64 3.45
C LEU A 11 3.00 -29.11 3.58
N LEU A 12 1.82 -28.56 3.88
CA LEU A 12 1.61 -27.11 4.00
C LEU A 12 2.31 -26.54 5.23
N ALA A 13 2.44 -27.31 6.32
CA ALA A 13 3.17 -26.90 7.52
C ALA A 13 4.68 -26.69 7.28
N ARG A 14 5.23 -27.17 6.16
CA ARG A 14 6.62 -26.90 5.75
C ARG A 14 6.80 -25.48 5.20
N ILE A 15 5.73 -24.77 4.88
CA ILE A 15 5.82 -23.38 4.41
C ILE A 15 6.21 -22.49 5.59
N PRO A 16 7.36 -21.80 5.53
CA PRO A 16 7.79 -20.97 6.63
C PRO A 16 6.86 -19.76 6.77
N HIS A 17 6.48 -19.43 8.01
CA HIS A 17 5.61 -18.29 8.31
C HIS A 17 6.18 -16.96 7.78
N SER A 18 7.50 -16.83 7.74
CA SER A 18 8.20 -15.67 7.16
C SER A 18 7.91 -15.48 5.67
N LEU A 19 7.78 -16.57 4.90
CA LEU A 19 7.42 -16.50 3.49
C LEU A 19 5.97 -16.04 3.31
N ILE A 20 5.06 -16.57 4.13
CA ILE A 20 3.65 -16.14 4.12
C ILE A 20 3.56 -14.65 4.45
N ALA A 21 4.27 -14.20 5.48
CA ALA A 21 4.31 -12.79 5.87
C ALA A 21 4.93 -11.90 4.79
N LEU A 22 6.00 -12.35 4.13
CA LEU A 22 6.63 -11.63 3.02
C LEU A 22 5.69 -11.49 1.83
N ILE A 23 5.02 -12.57 1.43
CA ILE A 23 4.02 -12.54 0.36
C ILE A 23 2.92 -11.54 0.70
N GLY A 24 2.37 -11.59 1.92
CA GLY A 24 1.34 -10.64 2.35
C GLY A 24 1.79 -9.18 2.26
N ARG A 25 3.03 -8.88 2.67
CA ARG A 25 3.61 -7.52 2.56
C ARG A 25 3.82 -7.10 1.11
N LEU A 26 4.30 -8.00 0.25
CA LEU A 26 4.48 -7.75 -1.18
C LEU A 26 3.13 -7.52 -1.87
N SER A 27 2.11 -8.32 -1.57
CA SER A 27 0.78 -8.17 -2.15
C SER A 27 0.19 -6.78 -1.88
N ILE A 28 0.16 -6.35 -0.62
CA ILE A 28 -0.37 -5.03 -0.27
C ILE A 28 0.56 -3.92 -0.77
N GLY A 29 1.87 -4.07 -0.59
CA GLY A 29 2.83 -3.06 -0.97
C GLY A 29 2.84 -2.78 -2.47
N LEU A 30 2.75 -3.80 -3.31
CA LEU A 30 2.73 -3.63 -4.77
C LEU A 30 1.44 -2.97 -5.26
N VAL A 31 0.30 -3.22 -4.62
CA VAL A 31 -0.97 -2.56 -4.98
C VAL A 31 -0.86 -1.05 -4.80
N PHE A 32 -0.40 -0.61 -3.61
CA PHE A 32 -0.23 0.82 -3.34
C PHE A 32 0.88 1.46 -4.17
N TRP A 33 1.99 0.76 -4.36
CA TRP A 33 3.06 1.24 -5.23
C TRP A 33 2.52 1.50 -6.65
N ASN A 34 1.79 0.55 -7.22
CA ASN A 34 1.21 0.70 -8.54
C ASN A 34 0.15 1.81 -8.59
N SER A 35 -0.68 1.97 -7.54
CA SER A 35 -1.62 3.10 -7.42
C SER A 35 -0.88 4.44 -7.47
N GLY A 36 0.13 4.61 -6.63
CA GLY A 36 0.93 5.85 -6.59
C GLY A 36 1.65 6.15 -7.90
N ARG A 37 2.07 5.14 -8.66
CA ARG A 37 2.71 5.34 -9.97
C ARG A 37 1.78 5.99 -11.00
N THR A 38 0.46 5.95 -10.81
CA THR A 38 -0.51 6.60 -11.70
C THR A 38 -0.70 8.10 -11.42
N LYS A 39 -0.19 8.56 -10.29
CA LYS A 39 -0.37 9.92 -9.76
C LYS A 39 0.87 10.82 -9.97
N VAL A 40 1.96 10.27 -10.52
CA VAL A 40 3.22 10.98 -10.84
C VAL A 40 3.56 10.87 -12.32
N ASP A 41 4.18 11.92 -12.84
CA ASP A 41 4.78 11.89 -14.17
C ASP A 41 6.25 11.46 -14.09
N GLY A 42 6.62 10.43 -14.86
CA GLY A 42 7.97 9.87 -14.82
C GLY A 42 8.32 9.31 -13.45
N TRP A 43 9.51 9.61 -12.93
CA TRP A 43 10.02 9.08 -11.65
C TRP A 43 10.00 10.09 -10.50
N ASN A 44 9.42 11.28 -10.71
CA ASN A 44 9.42 12.32 -9.70
C ASN A 44 8.29 12.11 -8.69
N ILE A 45 8.58 11.36 -7.61
CA ILE A 45 7.61 11.10 -6.53
C ILE A 45 7.23 12.34 -5.71
N PHE A 46 7.95 13.45 -5.86
CA PHE A 46 7.67 14.72 -5.18
C PHE A 46 6.80 15.66 -6.03
N HIS A 47 6.38 15.23 -7.22
CA HIS A 47 5.52 15.99 -8.12
C HIS A 47 4.29 15.18 -8.49
N VAL A 48 3.12 15.67 -8.11
CA VAL A 48 1.83 15.06 -8.43
C VAL A 48 1.33 15.62 -9.76
N ASN A 49 0.83 14.75 -10.63
CA ASN A 49 0.33 15.17 -11.93
C ASN A 49 -0.96 16.01 -11.83
N ASP A 50 -1.23 16.81 -12.86
CA ASP A 50 -2.36 17.75 -12.88
C ASP A 50 -3.71 17.06 -12.69
N LYS A 51 -3.86 15.83 -13.22
CA LYS A 51 -5.06 15.00 -13.06
C LYS A 51 -5.33 14.67 -11.59
N THR A 52 -4.30 14.28 -10.86
CA THR A 52 -4.45 13.89 -9.44
C THR A 52 -4.71 15.13 -8.60
N LEU A 53 -4.03 16.25 -8.88
CA LEU A 53 -4.32 17.50 -8.19
C LEU A 53 -5.77 17.95 -8.43
N PHE A 54 -6.28 17.78 -9.65
CA PHE A 54 -7.68 18.05 -9.98
C PHE A 54 -8.65 17.18 -9.17
N LEU A 55 -8.39 15.87 -9.04
CA LEU A 55 -9.22 14.97 -8.22
C LEU A 55 -9.27 15.41 -6.74
N PHE A 56 -8.14 15.81 -6.17
CA PHE A 56 -8.09 16.30 -4.79
C PHE A 56 -8.86 17.63 -4.60
N LYS A 57 -8.91 18.48 -5.62
CA LYS A 57 -9.64 19.76 -5.59
C LYS A 57 -11.14 19.59 -5.76
N GLU A 58 -11.54 18.86 -6.79
CA GLU A 58 -12.93 18.85 -7.25
C GLU A 58 -13.73 17.66 -6.74
N GLU A 59 -13.09 16.51 -6.53
CA GLU A 59 -13.77 15.26 -6.19
C GLU A 59 -13.64 14.95 -4.70
N TYR A 60 -12.40 14.82 -4.19
CA TYR A 60 -12.17 14.41 -2.80
C TYR A 60 -12.53 15.48 -1.77
N LYS A 61 -12.38 16.77 -2.13
CA LYS A 61 -12.82 17.94 -1.32
C LYS A 61 -12.55 17.79 0.18
N LEU A 62 -11.30 17.48 0.53
CA LEU A 62 -10.92 17.23 1.91
C LEU A 62 -11.18 18.49 2.78
N PRO A 63 -11.92 18.36 3.90
CA PRO A 63 -12.43 19.53 4.63
C PRO A 63 -11.36 20.28 5.45
N VAL A 64 -10.24 19.63 5.77
CA VAL A 64 -9.25 20.16 6.73
C VAL A 64 -7.90 20.47 6.07
N VAL A 65 -7.52 19.74 5.02
CA VAL A 65 -6.17 19.79 4.44
C VAL A 65 -6.23 20.42 3.05
N PRO A 66 -5.35 21.39 2.74
CA PRO A 66 -5.26 21.94 1.39
C PRO A 66 -5.03 20.84 0.34
N PRO A 67 -5.75 20.85 -0.79
CA PRO A 67 -5.67 19.80 -1.82
C PRO A 67 -4.24 19.54 -2.31
N GLU A 68 -3.41 20.56 -2.45
CA GLU A 68 -2.01 20.44 -2.86
C GLU A 68 -1.18 19.61 -1.88
N LEU A 69 -1.35 19.87 -0.58
CA LEU A 69 -0.63 19.15 0.48
C LEU A 69 -1.19 17.74 0.66
N ALA A 70 -2.50 17.58 0.53
CA ALA A 70 -3.14 16.27 0.63
C ALA A 70 -2.73 15.35 -0.52
N ALA A 71 -2.74 15.86 -1.76
CA ALA A 71 -2.34 15.12 -2.94
C ALA A 71 -0.87 14.70 -2.86
N LEU A 72 0.02 15.63 -2.48
CA LEU A 72 1.45 15.32 -2.30
C LEU A 72 1.69 14.34 -1.14
N GLY A 73 0.99 14.53 -0.02
CA GLY A 73 1.09 13.65 1.14
C GLY A 73 0.64 12.22 0.84
N ALA A 74 -0.51 12.06 0.18
CA ALA A 74 -1.00 10.78 -0.31
C ALA A 74 0.03 10.13 -1.25
N GLN A 75 0.52 10.89 -2.23
CA GLN A 75 1.50 10.39 -3.19
C GLN A 75 2.78 9.85 -2.54
N ILE A 76 3.35 10.61 -1.61
CA ILE A 76 4.55 10.22 -0.88
C ILE A 76 4.26 8.99 -0.02
N ALA A 77 3.13 8.97 0.68
CA ALA A 77 2.74 7.85 1.52
C ALA A 77 2.54 6.55 0.71
N GLU A 78 1.96 6.63 -0.49
CA GLU A 78 1.77 5.51 -1.42
C GLU A 78 3.07 4.93 -1.98
N HIS A 79 4.19 5.66 -1.89
CA HIS A 79 5.51 5.12 -2.25
C HIS A 79 6.29 4.67 -1.02
N VAL A 80 6.32 5.48 0.02
CA VAL A 80 7.17 5.25 1.19
C VAL A 80 6.61 4.13 2.07
N LEU A 81 5.31 4.14 2.41
CA LEU A 81 4.74 3.16 3.34
C LEU A 81 4.78 1.73 2.76
N PRO A 82 4.51 1.49 1.46
CA PRO A 82 4.69 0.17 0.87
C PRO A 82 6.13 -0.33 0.90
N VAL A 83 7.10 0.54 0.60
CA VAL A 83 8.52 0.16 0.65
C VAL A 83 8.90 -0.23 2.07
N LEU A 84 8.53 0.57 3.07
CA LEU A 84 8.76 0.26 4.49
C LEU A 84 8.10 -1.07 4.89
N LEU A 85 6.85 -1.30 4.45
CA LEU A 85 6.13 -2.53 4.71
C LEU A 85 6.83 -3.76 4.12
N ILE A 86 7.26 -3.69 2.86
CA ILE A 86 7.94 -4.78 2.14
C ILE A 86 9.27 -5.13 2.80
N ILE A 87 10.12 -4.13 3.08
CA ILE A 87 11.43 -4.36 3.71
C ILE A 87 11.29 -4.81 5.18
N GLY A 88 10.10 -4.70 5.77
CA GLY A 88 9.85 -5.13 7.14
C GLY A 88 10.16 -4.07 8.20
N LEU A 89 10.30 -2.80 7.82
CA LEU A 89 10.56 -1.70 8.74
C LEU A 89 9.25 -1.07 9.22
N ALA A 90 9.11 -0.89 10.54
CA ALA A 90 7.92 -0.29 11.16
C ALA A 90 6.58 -0.86 10.66
N THR A 91 6.54 -2.15 10.34
CA THR A 91 5.44 -2.80 9.58
C THR A 91 4.03 -2.52 10.10
N ARG A 92 3.83 -2.48 11.42
CA ARG A 92 2.54 -2.14 12.03
C ARG A 92 2.11 -0.71 11.73
N PHE A 93 3.04 0.24 11.77
CA PHE A 93 2.79 1.64 11.45
C PHE A 93 2.59 1.82 9.94
N SER A 94 3.40 1.16 9.12
CA SER A 94 3.24 1.18 7.66
C SER A 94 1.88 0.64 7.24
N ALA A 95 1.46 -0.52 7.78
CA ALA A 95 0.15 -1.09 7.51
C ALA A 95 -1.01 -0.22 8.02
N LEU A 96 -0.87 0.39 9.20
CA LEU A 96 -1.86 1.33 9.72
C LEU A 96 -2.01 2.56 8.83
N GLY A 97 -0.89 3.13 8.36
CA GLY A 97 -0.91 4.28 7.45
C GLY A 97 -1.59 3.94 6.13
N LEU A 98 -1.27 2.78 5.53
CA LEU A 98 -1.95 2.29 4.33
C LEU A 98 -3.45 2.09 4.55
N LEU A 99 -3.85 1.53 5.70
CA LEU A 99 -5.25 1.35 6.05
C LEU A 99 -5.99 2.68 6.17
N ILE A 100 -5.37 3.69 6.81
CA ILE A 100 -5.96 5.02 6.94
C ILE A 100 -6.16 5.64 5.55
N MET A 101 -5.18 5.52 4.64
CA MET A 101 -5.37 6.03 3.28
C MET A 101 -6.52 5.35 2.56
N THR A 102 -6.66 4.02 2.66
CA THR A 102 -7.81 3.32 2.08
C THR A 102 -9.15 3.79 2.64
N LEU A 103 -9.21 4.13 3.92
CA LEU A 103 -10.46 4.63 4.52
C LEU A 103 -10.82 6.05 4.07
N VAL A 104 -9.86 6.82 3.56
CA VAL A 104 -10.04 8.24 3.26
C VAL A 104 -10.08 8.53 1.77
N ILE A 105 -9.22 7.91 0.96
CA ILE A 105 -8.96 8.36 -0.43
C ILE A 105 -8.95 7.26 -1.51
N GLU A 106 -8.74 5.98 -1.17
CA GLU A 106 -8.76 4.88 -2.15
C GLU A 106 -10.15 4.26 -2.28
#